data_AF-A0AAN5YKC4-F1
#
_entry.id   AF-A0AAN5YKC4-F1
#
_cell.length_a   1.000
_cell.length_b   1.000
_cell.length_c   1.000
_cell.angle_alpha   90.00
_cell.angle_beta   90.00
_cell.angle_gamma   90.00
#
_symmetry.space_group_name_H-M   'P 1'
#
loop_
_entity.id
_entity.type
_entity.pdbx_description
1 polymer ?
#
loop_
_entity_poly.entity_id
_entity_poly.type
_entity_poly.pdbx_seq_one_letter_code
_entity_poly.pdbx_strand_id
1 'polypeptide(L)'
;MEALTSPTPILVALLTAIVFLCRAWPRGIHPKTLLIGQSEQFPQVTEAHDTQVVSKESDFPENWLNSSDIFQLERRAVFGKSWLYLSRRSQFTKPGDYQSFEVAGFPIFLILGKDGEIRAFHNVCRHRAYTVANKERGSSTVLGCRYHGWSYNTKGELTKAPHFENILGFDKLQNGLFAIHVQQSTDGFIFVNLEADAPGELLETDCPTDFVECNGPIAQSRWIGGKAIEGAFNWKMAVISEKQFSTTAILPELARLVRSSILARIKHYLNGKTAGNPDVLIFPNVSFHIIKDTRYWYSLTFHPASERKTLVRYDLYCFQNTDGDVSSQLISDKLIEMITQQVTELENKYQLQVRRAADSSQEGVTATTTEVRDCRSSLGNSNLQKMILEKLKRHSKLEKLQGMEVHPAMRQPQVTPKSQQADRHMSLPPIATATLQAALVNAGSNVLAQGIKAWRDQTPFELDLQALFQFTTCAFVLSPLTYVWLEGLESRFPGSSEDTFVSKSTAEKNGPKQGKQKLNVTNTVAKVVIDQTVGAAINTVAFIMTMGLLRGQDFDVINAQIQNDFWPIMLAGFKLWPFVSILNFTVVPADKRLLVGSLFGVIWAVYLSLMSG
;
A
#
# COMPACT_ATOMS: atom_id res chain seq x y z
N MET A 1 63.04 50.11 18.14
CA MET A 1 62.16 50.03 16.97
C MET A 1 61.93 48.53 16.73
N GLU A 2 61.02 47.88 17.44
CA GLU A 2 59.54 47.86 17.19
C GLU A 2 59.24 47.58 15.71
N ALA A 3 58.46 46.57 15.30
CA ALA A 3 57.28 45.94 15.91
C ALA A 3 57.30 44.41 15.66
N LEU A 4 56.90 43.54 16.61
CA LEU A 4 55.52 43.22 17.02
C LEU A 4 54.64 42.63 15.90
N THR A 5 54.63 41.30 15.78
CA THR A 5 53.44 40.53 15.39
C THR A 5 53.33 39.31 16.31
N SER A 6 52.27 39.28 17.13
CA SER A 6 52.06 38.34 18.23
C SER A 6 51.67 36.91 17.77
N PRO A 7 51.88 35.87 18.60
CA PRO A 7 51.75 34.46 18.20
C PRO A 7 50.32 33.89 18.29
N THR A 8 49.30 34.74 18.27
CA THR A 8 47.89 34.33 18.37
C THR A 8 47.36 33.49 17.20
N PRO A 9 47.77 33.66 15.92
CA PRO A 9 47.21 32.84 14.84
C PRO A 9 47.77 31.41 14.80
N ILE A 10 49.00 31.19 15.32
CA ILE A 10 49.66 29.87 15.32
C ILE A 10 49.03 28.94 16.37
N LEU A 11 48.64 29.49 17.52
CA LEU A 11 48.00 28.73 18.60
C LEU A 11 46.57 28.29 18.20
N VAL A 12 45.84 29.12 17.46
CA VAL A 12 44.48 28.81 16.98
C VAL A 12 44.51 27.76 15.86
N ALA A 13 45.51 27.79 14.98
CA ALA A 13 45.72 26.77 13.95
C ALA A 13 46.10 25.39 14.55
N LEU A 14 46.91 25.38 15.61
CA LEU A 14 47.30 24.14 16.30
C LEU A 14 46.12 23.50 17.06
N LEU A 15 45.30 24.31 17.74
CA LEU A 15 44.12 23.80 18.46
C LEU A 15 43.02 23.28 17.52
N THR A 16 42.83 23.92 16.37
CA THR A 16 41.85 23.45 15.36
C THR A 16 42.31 22.17 14.65
N ALA A 17 43.61 22.01 14.40
CA ALA A 17 44.17 20.78 13.84
C ALA A 17 44.05 19.57 14.82
N ILE A 18 44.23 19.78 16.13
CA ILE A 18 44.08 18.73 17.15
C ILE A 18 42.63 18.25 17.26
N VAL A 19 41.64 19.15 17.17
CA VAL A 19 40.22 18.79 17.21
C VAL A 19 39.80 17.98 15.98
N PHE A 20 40.37 18.26 14.81
CA PHE A 20 40.13 17.46 13.59
C PHE A 20 40.83 16.10 13.64
N LEU A 21 42.04 16.02 14.19
CA LEU A 21 42.77 14.76 14.34
C LEU A 21 42.13 13.81 15.37
N CYS A 22 41.50 14.34 16.43
CA CYS A 22 40.77 13.52 17.41
C CYS A 22 39.41 13.00 16.91
N ARG A 23 38.78 13.66 15.93
CA ARG A 23 37.50 13.18 15.33
C ARG A 23 37.70 12.22 14.16
N ALA A 24 38.89 12.17 13.57
CA ALA A 24 39.16 11.43 12.34
C ALA A 24 40.10 10.23 12.51
N TRP A 25 40.35 9.74 13.74
CA TRP A 25 41.14 8.53 13.95
C TRP A 25 40.26 7.27 14.14
N PRO A 26 40.15 6.40 13.13
CA PRO A 26 39.64 5.04 13.27
C PRO A 26 40.78 4.07 13.57
N ARG A 27 40.61 3.17 14.55
CA ARG A 27 41.42 1.94 14.71
C ARG A 27 40.59 0.97 15.54
N GLY A 28 40.37 -0.30 15.18
CA GLY A 28 40.87 -1.18 14.10
C GLY A 28 40.46 -2.61 14.52
N ILE A 29 39.84 -3.46 13.68
CA ILE A 29 40.48 -4.37 12.70
C ILE A 29 41.46 -5.33 13.42
N HIS A 30 41.10 -6.57 13.83
CA HIS A 30 40.98 -7.89 13.12
C HIS A 30 41.71 -8.95 13.99
N PRO A 31 41.50 -10.30 13.89
CA PRO A 31 41.40 -11.10 12.66
C PRO A 31 40.37 -12.26 12.65
N LYS A 32 40.23 -12.90 11.47
CA LYS A 32 39.47 -14.14 11.21
C LYS A 32 40.33 -15.37 11.55
N THR A 33 39.76 -16.39 12.20
CA THR A 33 40.00 -17.82 11.89
C THR A 33 38.81 -18.68 12.35
N LEU A 34 38.46 -19.69 11.55
CA LEU A 34 37.49 -20.75 11.83
C LEU A 34 37.71 -21.44 13.20
N LEU A 35 36.66 -21.98 13.80
CA LEU A 35 36.65 -23.40 14.21
C LEU A 35 35.24 -23.92 14.55
N ILE A 36 35.05 -25.17 14.18
CA ILE A 36 33.91 -26.06 14.37
C ILE A 36 33.83 -26.49 15.85
N GLY A 37 32.63 -26.87 16.27
CA GLY A 37 32.15 -27.14 17.63
C GLY A 37 33.05 -27.89 18.62
N GLN A 38 32.80 -27.64 19.91
CA GLN A 38 32.51 -28.68 20.91
C GLN A 38 31.94 -28.05 22.20
N SER A 39 31.09 -28.83 22.85
CA SER A 39 30.43 -28.61 24.15
C SER A 39 31.43 -28.51 25.29
N GLU A 40 31.20 -27.64 26.29
CA GLU A 40 31.52 -27.91 27.71
C GLU A 40 30.90 -26.89 28.69
N GLN A 41 30.64 -27.36 29.92
CA GLN A 41 29.78 -26.79 30.97
C GLN A 41 30.41 -25.67 31.84
N PHE A 42 29.51 -24.82 32.38
CA PHE A 42 29.50 -23.96 33.59
C PHE A 42 30.76 -23.81 34.48
N PRO A 43 30.97 -22.61 35.06
CA PRO A 43 30.54 -22.42 36.47
C PRO A 43 29.84 -21.07 36.77
N GLN A 44 28.94 -21.11 37.76
CA GLN A 44 28.21 -19.98 38.34
C GLN A 44 29.13 -18.99 39.08
N VAL A 45 28.82 -17.69 39.00
CA VAL A 45 29.25 -16.67 39.98
C VAL A 45 28.05 -15.79 40.35
N THR A 46 27.94 -15.58 41.66
CA THR A 46 26.80 -15.07 42.43
C THR A 46 26.69 -13.53 42.42
N GLU A 47 25.44 -13.08 42.43
CA GLU A 47 24.84 -11.81 42.88
C GLU A 47 25.72 -10.56 43.13
N ALA A 48 25.38 -9.48 42.41
CA ALA A 48 24.60 -8.34 42.92
C ALA A 48 24.95 -7.08 42.13
N HIS A 49 24.13 -6.66 41.16
CA HIS A 49 24.13 -5.27 40.67
C HIS A 49 22.76 -4.87 40.11
N ASP A 50 22.12 -4.00 40.88
CA ASP A 50 21.20 -2.93 40.52
C ASP A 50 20.84 -2.86 39.02
N THR A 51 19.76 -3.53 38.62
CA THR A 51 19.27 -3.46 37.25
C THR A 51 18.31 -2.27 37.16
N GLN A 52 18.86 -1.11 36.81
CA GLN A 52 18.06 -0.04 36.23
C GLN A 52 17.45 -0.58 34.94
N VAL A 53 16.21 -1.09 35.03
CA VAL A 53 15.46 -1.60 33.88
C VAL A 53 15.18 -0.42 32.96
N VAL A 54 16.02 -0.22 31.95
CA VAL A 54 15.70 0.62 30.79
C VAL A 54 14.52 -0.05 30.09
N SER A 55 13.30 0.37 30.43
CA SER A 55 12.09 -0.10 29.78
C SER A 55 12.08 0.44 28.36
N LYS A 56 12.24 -0.45 27.37
CA LYS A 56 12.06 -0.16 25.95
C LYS A 56 10.71 0.54 25.75
N GLU A 57 10.69 1.68 25.05
CA GLU A 57 9.44 2.34 24.64
C GLU A 57 8.55 1.36 23.85
N SER A 58 7.24 1.50 24.03
CA SER A 58 6.24 0.68 23.34
C SER A 58 6.36 0.89 21.83
N ASP A 59 6.48 -0.21 21.07
CA ASP A 59 6.53 -0.18 19.60
C ASP A 59 5.17 0.18 18.95
N PHE A 60 4.09 0.32 19.73
CA PHE A 60 2.74 0.64 19.28
C PHE A 60 2.48 2.16 19.21
N PRO A 61 1.75 2.65 18.18
CA PRO A 61 1.39 4.06 18.05
C PRO A 61 0.57 4.60 19.23
N GLU A 62 0.70 5.91 19.47
CA GLU A 62 -0.24 6.64 20.30
C GLU A 62 -1.67 6.48 19.76
N ASN A 63 -2.65 6.33 20.66
CA ASN A 63 -4.06 6.12 20.30
C ASN A 63 -4.35 4.85 19.46
N TRP A 64 -3.56 3.78 19.62
CA TRP A 64 -3.73 2.47 18.97
C TRP A 64 -5.18 1.95 18.86
N LEU A 65 -6.02 2.22 19.87
CA LEU A 65 -7.41 1.77 19.90
C LEU A 65 -8.43 2.80 19.41
N ASN A 66 -8.05 4.07 19.27
CA ASN A 66 -9.00 5.19 19.16
C ASN A 66 -8.76 6.10 17.94
N SER A 67 -7.68 5.87 17.19
CA SER A 67 -7.36 6.68 16.02
C SER A 67 -8.13 6.22 14.78
N SER A 68 -8.86 7.17 14.17
CA SER A 68 -9.53 6.98 12.88
C SER A 68 -8.52 6.66 11.77
N ASP A 69 -7.37 7.34 11.74
CA ASP A 69 -6.33 7.12 10.73
C ASP A 69 -5.73 5.72 10.82
N ILE A 70 -5.49 5.23 12.05
CA ILE A 70 -5.06 3.84 12.27
C ILE A 70 -6.14 2.88 11.79
N PHE A 71 -7.41 3.16 12.06
CA PHE A 71 -8.49 2.32 11.59
C PHE A 71 -8.57 2.29 10.05
N GLN A 72 -8.44 3.43 9.35
CA GLN A 72 -8.39 3.45 7.88
C GLN A 72 -7.21 2.62 7.35
N LEU A 73 -6.04 2.72 7.99
CA LEU A 73 -4.89 1.89 7.64
C LEU A 73 -5.15 0.40 7.91
N GLU A 74 -5.79 0.04 9.03
CA GLU A 74 -6.20 -1.34 9.34
C GLU A 74 -7.17 -1.89 8.29
N ARG A 75 -8.13 -1.09 7.83
CA ARG A 75 -9.04 -1.47 6.74
C ARG A 75 -8.27 -1.88 5.49
N ARG A 76 -7.25 -1.11 5.08
CA ARG A 76 -6.47 -1.38 3.85
C ARG A 76 -5.41 -2.46 4.04
N ALA A 77 -4.70 -2.46 5.17
CA ALA A 77 -3.53 -3.29 5.42
C ALA A 77 -3.88 -4.69 5.98
N VAL A 78 -4.96 -4.80 6.74
CA VAL A 78 -5.36 -6.04 7.43
C VAL A 78 -6.58 -6.63 6.75
N PHE A 79 -7.73 -5.98 6.83
CA PHE A 79 -8.99 -6.54 6.32
C PHE A 79 -9.04 -6.59 4.80
N GLY A 80 -8.38 -5.63 4.14
CA GLY A 80 -8.28 -5.57 2.70
C GLY A 80 -7.38 -6.63 2.05
N LYS A 81 -6.46 -7.23 2.83
CA LYS A 81 -5.39 -8.11 2.30
C LYS A 81 -5.36 -9.51 2.91
N SER A 82 -6.08 -9.72 4.01
CA SER A 82 -6.09 -11.01 4.72
C SER A 82 -7.32 -11.81 4.29
N TRP A 83 -7.22 -13.14 4.34
CA TRP A 83 -8.37 -14.02 4.19
C TRP A 83 -9.31 -13.86 5.39
N LEU A 84 -10.57 -13.55 5.12
CA LEU A 84 -11.62 -13.29 6.12
C LEU A 84 -12.64 -14.42 6.10
N TYR A 85 -12.85 -15.08 7.23
CA TYR A 85 -13.98 -16.00 7.38
C TYR A 85 -15.29 -15.23 7.40
N LEU A 86 -16.27 -15.64 6.59
CA LEU A 86 -17.60 -15.04 6.57
C LEU A 86 -18.73 -16.03 6.89
N SER A 87 -18.61 -17.29 6.45
CA SER A 87 -19.73 -18.24 6.56
C SER A 87 -19.28 -19.69 6.37
N ARG A 88 -20.24 -20.60 6.48
CA ARG A 88 -20.07 -22.03 6.21
C ARG A 88 -20.96 -22.47 5.05
N ARG A 89 -20.47 -23.43 4.26
CA ARG A 89 -21.19 -24.01 3.12
C ARG A 89 -22.56 -24.58 3.52
N SER A 90 -22.70 -25.10 4.74
CA SER A 90 -23.97 -25.63 5.26
C SER A 90 -25.06 -24.57 5.45
N GLN A 91 -24.72 -23.28 5.44
CA GLN A 91 -25.70 -22.18 5.50
C GLN A 91 -26.30 -21.82 4.12
N PHE A 92 -25.87 -22.49 3.03
CA PHE A 92 -26.38 -22.28 1.68
C PHE A 92 -27.03 -23.59 1.19
N THR A 93 -28.35 -23.66 1.22
CA THR A 93 -29.10 -24.89 0.96
C THR A 93 -29.45 -25.10 -0.50
N LYS A 94 -29.70 -24.01 -1.23
CA LYS A 94 -30.14 -24.05 -2.63
C LYS A 94 -29.52 -22.93 -3.47
N PRO A 95 -29.40 -23.10 -4.80
CA PRO A 95 -28.92 -22.06 -5.68
C PRO A 95 -29.70 -20.75 -5.54
N GLY A 96 -28.97 -19.64 -5.49
CA GLY A 96 -29.50 -18.31 -5.25
C GLY A 96 -29.55 -17.91 -3.77
N ASP A 97 -29.35 -18.85 -2.82
CA ASP A 97 -29.14 -18.48 -1.42
C ASP A 97 -27.94 -17.53 -1.32
N TYR A 98 -28.14 -16.40 -0.65
CA TYR A 98 -27.14 -15.38 -0.45
C TYR A 98 -27.13 -14.88 0.99
N GLN A 99 -25.96 -14.40 1.43
CA GLN A 99 -25.79 -13.70 2.70
C GLN A 99 -24.97 -12.42 2.48
N SER A 100 -25.39 -11.32 3.09
CA SER A 100 -24.67 -10.04 3.04
C SER A 100 -23.99 -9.73 4.37
N PHE A 101 -22.83 -9.09 4.27
CA PHE A 101 -21.93 -8.77 5.36
C PHE A 101 -21.38 -7.36 5.17
N GLU A 102 -21.05 -6.70 6.27
CA GLU A 102 -20.24 -5.49 6.27
C GLU A 102 -19.03 -5.73 7.17
N VAL A 103 -17.84 -5.73 6.58
CA VAL A 103 -16.60 -6.01 7.31
C VAL A 103 -15.65 -4.84 7.13
N ALA A 104 -15.32 -4.13 8.20
CA ALA A 104 -14.46 -2.96 8.14
C ALA A 104 -14.96 -1.92 7.11
N GLY A 105 -16.28 -1.73 7.02
CA GLY A 105 -16.92 -0.85 6.04
C GLY A 105 -16.86 -1.33 4.58
N PHE A 106 -16.43 -2.57 4.31
CA PHE A 106 -16.55 -3.19 3.00
C PHE A 106 -17.87 -3.97 2.92
N PRO A 107 -18.83 -3.54 2.08
CA PRO A 107 -20.09 -4.26 1.90
C PRO A 107 -19.86 -5.43 0.94
N ILE A 108 -20.13 -6.64 1.42
CA ILE A 108 -19.83 -7.91 0.73
C ILE A 108 -21.11 -8.75 0.71
N PHE A 109 -21.32 -9.55 -0.33
CA PHE A 109 -22.27 -10.66 -0.24
C PHE A 109 -21.70 -11.94 -0.85
N LEU A 110 -22.07 -13.06 -0.24
CA LEU A 110 -21.85 -14.41 -0.74
C LEU A 110 -23.12 -14.90 -1.44
N ILE A 111 -22.99 -15.66 -2.52
CA ILE A 111 -24.12 -16.29 -3.21
C ILE A 111 -23.76 -17.68 -3.72
N LEU A 112 -24.68 -18.64 -3.57
CA LEU A 112 -24.57 -19.97 -4.16
C LEU A 112 -25.05 -19.96 -5.62
N GLY A 113 -24.15 -20.27 -6.54
CA GLY A 113 -24.46 -20.38 -7.96
C GLY A 113 -25.30 -21.61 -8.31
N LYS A 114 -25.92 -21.59 -9.49
CA LYS A 114 -26.61 -22.77 -10.07
C LYS A 114 -25.66 -23.93 -10.37
N ASP A 115 -24.38 -23.62 -10.52
CA ASP A 115 -23.28 -24.57 -10.69
C ASP A 115 -22.77 -25.16 -9.37
N GLY A 116 -23.35 -24.79 -8.22
CA GLY A 116 -22.95 -25.30 -6.91
C GLY A 116 -21.78 -24.53 -6.27
N GLU A 117 -21.21 -23.56 -6.99
CA GLU A 117 -20.08 -22.76 -6.54
C GLU A 117 -20.52 -21.55 -5.72
N ILE A 118 -19.85 -21.32 -4.58
CA ILE A 118 -20.03 -20.09 -3.79
C ILE A 118 -19.17 -18.98 -4.39
N ARG A 119 -19.77 -17.82 -4.60
CA ARG A 119 -19.08 -16.61 -5.10
C ARG A 119 -19.28 -15.45 -4.14
N ALA A 120 -18.32 -14.53 -4.13
CA ALA A 120 -18.36 -13.30 -3.35
C ALA A 120 -18.28 -12.10 -4.29
N PHE A 121 -19.04 -11.06 -3.97
CA PHE A 121 -18.99 -9.79 -4.68
C PHE A 121 -19.08 -8.62 -3.69
N HIS A 122 -18.50 -7.49 -4.08
CA HIS A 122 -18.84 -6.23 -3.41
C HIS A 122 -20.33 -5.96 -3.60
N ASN A 123 -21.04 -5.67 -2.50
CA ASN A 123 -22.48 -5.42 -2.50
C ASN A 123 -22.81 -4.00 -2.96
N VAL A 124 -22.30 -3.63 -4.13
CA VAL A 124 -22.32 -2.29 -4.69
C VAL A 124 -22.70 -2.37 -6.16
N CYS A 125 -23.83 -1.77 -6.53
CA CYS A 125 -24.28 -1.72 -7.91
C CYS A 125 -23.32 -0.89 -8.76
N ARG A 126 -22.92 -1.42 -9.92
CA ARG A 126 -22.00 -0.78 -10.87
C ARG A 126 -22.56 0.49 -11.54
N HIS A 127 -23.86 0.78 -11.41
CA HIS A 127 -24.46 2.00 -11.96
C HIS A 127 -24.19 3.23 -11.07
N ARG A 128 -24.67 3.23 -9.82
CA ARG A 128 -24.56 4.37 -8.88
C ARG A 128 -24.36 3.91 -7.43
N ALA A 129 -23.57 2.85 -7.25
CA ALA A 129 -23.13 2.34 -5.96
C ALA A 129 -24.22 1.93 -4.95
N TYR A 130 -25.47 1.74 -5.38
CA TYR A 130 -26.56 1.31 -4.51
C TYR A 130 -26.43 -0.18 -4.12
N THR A 131 -26.88 -0.55 -2.91
CA THR A 131 -26.83 -1.92 -2.38
C THR A 131 -27.67 -2.90 -3.20
N VAL A 132 -27.07 -4.02 -3.61
CA VAL A 132 -27.72 -5.03 -4.45
C VAL A 132 -28.50 -6.03 -3.59
N ALA A 133 -27.82 -6.75 -2.71
CA ALA A 133 -28.41 -7.64 -1.73
C ALA A 133 -28.83 -6.83 -0.49
N ASN A 134 -30.13 -6.49 -0.40
CA ASN A 134 -30.66 -5.59 0.63
C ASN A 134 -31.00 -6.29 1.96
N LYS A 135 -31.08 -7.62 1.97
CA LYS A 135 -31.34 -8.41 3.18
C LYS A 135 -30.03 -9.05 3.65
N GLU A 136 -29.88 -9.23 4.97
CA GLU A 136 -28.77 -10.01 5.54
C GLU A 136 -28.73 -11.42 4.94
N ARG A 137 -29.91 -12.04 4.75
CA ARG A 137 -30.05 -13.34 4.10
C ARG A 137 -31.23 -13.36 3.15
N GLY A 138 -31.11 -14.10 2.06
CA GLY A 138 -32.20 -14.29 1.11
C GLY A 138 -31.88 -15.36 0.08
N SER A 139 -32.80 -15.53 -0.88
CA SER A 139 -32.65 -16.48 -1.97
C SER A 139 -33.15 -15.84 -3.26
N SER A 140 -32.27 -15.62 -4.23
CA SER A 140 -32.63 -15.26 -5.60
C SER A 140 -31.51 -15.60 -6.58
N THR A 141 -31.87 -16.12 -7.76
CA THR A 141 -30.89 -16.39 -8.82
C THR A 141 -30.59 -15.15 -9.68
N VAL A 142 -31.38 -14.08 -9.51
CA VAL A 142 -31.16 -12.77 -10.14
C VAL A 142 -31.36 -11.69 -9.09
N LEU A 143 -30.33 -10.88 -8.84
CA LEU A 143 -30.35 -9.79 -7.88
C LEU A 143 -30.54 -8.46 -8.61
N GLY A 144 -31.73 -7.88 -8.45
CA GLY A 144 -32.07 -6.56 -9.00
C GLY A 144 -31.74 -5.43 -8.04
N CYS A 145 -30.96 -4.46 -8.49
CA CYS A 145 -30.73 -3.20 -7.78
C CYS A 145 -32.03 -2.39 -7.71
N ARG A 146 -32.47 -2.05 -6.50
CA ARG A 146 -33.72 -1.31 -6.25
C ARG A 146 -33.70 0.15 -6.69
N TYR A 147 -32.54 0.68 -7.08
CA TYR A 147 -32.43 2.07 -7.49
C TYR A 147 -32.91 2.28 -8.95
N HIS A 148 -32.29 1.59 -9.91
CA HIS A 148 -32.58 1.76 -11.34
C HIS A 148 -32.83 0.43 -12.08
N GLY A 149 -32.99 -0.68 -11.35
CA GLY A 149 -33.35 -1.97 -11.94
C GLY A 149 -32.22 -2.68 -12.70
N TRP A 150 -30.96 -2.29 -12.51
CA TRP A 150 -29.82 -3.10 -12.98
C TRP A 150 -29.83 -4.45 -12.28
N SER A 151 -29.79 -5.54 -13.03
CA SER A 151 -29.92 -6.90 -12.49
C SER A 151 -28.70 -7.75 -12.80
N TYR A 152 -28.24 -8.48 -11.79
CA TYR A 152 -27.07 -9.35 -11.86
C TYR A 152 -27.45 -10.81 -11.63
N ASN A 153 -26.83 -11.74 -12.35
CA ASN A 153 -27.02 -13.17 -12.08
C ASN A 153 -26.10 -13.67 -10.95
N THR A 154 -26.17 -14.96 -10.63
CA THR A 154 -25.32 -15.57 -9.58
C THR A 154 -23.82 -15.59 -9.91
N LYS A 155 -23.42 -15.31 -11.15
CA LYS A 155 -22.01 -15.13 -11.56
C LYS A 155 -21.56 -13.66 -11.49
N GLY A 156 -22.45 -12.76 -11.06
CA GLY A 156 -22.19 -11.33 -10.98
C GLY A 156 -22.29 -10.60 -12.31
N GLU A 157 -22.69 -11.28 -13.39
CA GLU A 157 -22.80 -10.68 -14.72
C GLU A 157 -24.06 -9.81 -14.81
N LEU A 158 -23.93 -8.64 -15.44
CA LEU A 158 -25.06 -7.74 -15.67
C LEU A 158 -25.98 -8.31 -16.75
N THR A 159 -27.17 -8.78 -16.34
CA THR A 159 -28.15 -9.38 -17.25
C THR A 159 -29.14 -8.35 -17.79
N LYS A 160 -29.56 -7.40 -16.95
CA LYS A 160 -30.52 -6.35 -17.31
C LYS A 160 -29.97 -4.99 -16.92
N ALA A 161 -30.06 -4.02 -17.82
CA ALA A 161 -29.71 -2.63 -17.60
C ALA A 161 -30.76 -1.75 -18.31
N PRO A 162 -31.89 -1.45 -17.65
CA PRO A 162 -32.97 -0.69 -18.26
C PRO A 162 -32.49 0.65 -18.81
N HIS A 163 -32.91 1.01 -20.03
CA HIS A 163 -32.52 2.22 -20.76
C HIS A 163 -31.08 2.23 -21.31
N PHE A 164 -30.34 1.12 -21.18
CA PHE A 164 -28.98 0.98 -21.72
C PHE A 164 -28.91 0.02 -22.92
N GLU A 165 -30.04 -0.55 -23.36
CA GLU A 165 -30.07 -1.58 -24.40
C GLU A 165 -29.53 -1.12 -25.76
N ASN A 166 -29.72 0.17 -26.11
CA ASN A 166 -29.35 0.74 -27.41
C ASN A 166 -28.30 1.87 -27.31
N ILE A 167 -27.61 2.01 -26.17
CA ILE A 167 -26.59 3.04 -26.00
C ILE A 167 -25.30 2.60 -26.69
N LEU A 168 -24.84 3.40 -27.66
CA LEU A 168 -23.59 3.14 -28.37
C LEU A 168 -22.41 3.12 -27.38
N GLY A 169 -21.63 2.03 -27.41
CA GLY A 169 -20.44 1.87 -26.56
C GLY A 169 -20.72 1.26 -25.18
N PHE A 170 -21.97 1.02 -24.81
CA PHE A 170 -22.30 0.30 -23.58
C PHE A 170 -22.19 -1.21 -23.77
N ASP A 171 -21.30 -1.86 -23.01
CA ASP A 171 -21.15 -3.31 -22.98
C ASP A 171 -21.50 -3.85 -21.57
N LYS A 172 -22.54 -4.69 -21.50
CA LYS A 172 -22.96 -5.34 -20.25
C LYS A 172 -21.86 -6.23 -19.67
N LEU A 173 -21.04 -6.86 -20.50
CA LEU A 173 -19.97 -7.76 -20.07
C LEU A 173 -18.90 -7.03 -19.26
N GLN A 174 -18.69 -5.73 -19.51
CA GLN A 174 -17.74 -4.90 -18.76
C GLN A 174 -18.30 -4.34 -17.44
N ASN A 175 -19.60 -4.55 -17.19
CA ASN A 175 -20.34 -3.93 -16.10
C ASN A 175 -20.89 -4.94 -15.08
N GLY A 176 -20.28 -6.13 -14.99
CA GLY A 176 -20.54 -7.09 -13.92
C GLY A 176 -20.08 -6.59 -12.55
N LEU A 177 -20.60 -7.20 -11.47
CA LEU A 177 -20.20 -6.90 -10.11
C LEU A 177 -18.71 -7.11 -9.89
N PHE A 178 -18.13 -6.34 -8.97
CA PHE A 178 -16.74 -6.54 -8.58
C PHE A 178 -16.63 -7.83 -7.76
N ALA A 179 -16.06 -8.86 -8.40
CA ALA A 179 -15.81 -10.14 -7.78
C ALA A 179 -14.74 -10.03 -6.68
N ILE A 180 -14.93 -10.81 -5.62
CA ILE A 180 -14.03 -10.97 -4.49
C ILE A 180 -13.51 -12.41 -4.52
N HIS A 181 -12.24 -12.63 -4.18
CA HIS A 181 -11.70 -13.99 -4.13
C HIS A 181 -12.41 -14.81 -3.06
N VAL A 182 -12.75 -16.06 -3.41
CA VAL A 182 -13.39 -17.01 -2.50
C VAL A 182 -12.52 -18.25 -2.40
N GLN A 183 -12.31 -18.72 -1.19
CA GLN A 183 -11.75 -20.03 -0.91
C GLN A 183 -12.70 -20.80 -0.02
N GLN A 184 -13.10 -21.99 -0.47
CA GLN A 184 -13.88 -22.93 0.32
C GLN A 184 -12.97 -24.07 0.78
N SER A 185 -12.93 -24.33 2.08
CA SER A 185 -12.20 -25.49 2.60
C SER A 185 -13.01 -26.79 2.41
N THR A 186 -12.31 -27.93 2.50
CA THR A 186 -12.93 -29.27 2.49
C THR A 186 -13.98 -29.45 3.59
N ASP A 187 -13.79 -28.79 4.73
CA ASP A 187 -14.72 -28.80 5.87
C ASP A 187 -15.85 -27.77 5.77
N GLY A 188 -15.93 -27.09 4.63
CA GLY A 188 -17.01 -26.17 4.31
C GLY A 188 -16.90 -24.81 4.97
N PHE A 189 -15.71 -24.36 5.41
CA PHE A 189 -15.48 -22.97 5.80
C PHE A 189 -15.31 -22.11 4.53
N ILE A 190 -15.92 -20.92 4.51
CA ILE A 190 -15.87 -19.99 3.39
C ILE A 190 -15.08 -18.75 3.80
N PHE A 191 -13.95 -18.53 3.13
CA PHE A 191 -13.09 -17.37 3.31
C PHE A 191 -13.12 -16.49 2.07
N VAL A 192 -12.94 -15.18 2.28
CA VAL A 192 -12.83 -14.20 1.20
C VAL A 192 -11.57 -13.36 1.31
N ASN A 193 -11.04 -12.89 0.18
CA ASN A 193 -9.94 -11.92 0.13
C ASN A 193 -10.28 -10.79 -0.86
N LEU A 194 -10.14 -9.54 -0.40
CA LEU A 194 -10.53 -8.33 -1.13
C LEU A 194 -9.44 -7.79 -2.06
N GLU A 195 -8.25 -8.37 -2.05
CA GLU A 195 -7.13 -7.96 -2.91
C GLU A 195 -7.49 -8.18 -4.39
N ALA A 196 -7.15 -7.24 -5.27
CA ALA A 196 -7.51 -7.29 -6.69
C ALA A 196 -6.58 -8.15 -7.55
N ASP A 197 -5.34 -8.33 -7.10
CA ASP A 197 -4.34 -9.15 -7.78
C ASP A 197 -4.69 -10.63 -7.66
N ALA A 198 -4.02 -11.49 -8.44
CA ALA A 198 -4.22 -12.94 -8.34
C ALA A 198 -4.16 -13.37 -6.86
N PRO A 199 -5.07 -14.26 -6.40
CA PRO A 199 -5.12 -14.64 -5.00
C PRO A 199 -3.71 -15.06 -4.59
N GLY A 200 -3.19 -14.43 -3.54
CA GLY A 200 -1.90 -14.79 -2.96
C GLY A 200 -1.86 -16.27 -2.59
N GLU A 201 -0.68 -16.77 -2.20
CA GLU A 201 -0.56 -18.13 -1.66
C GLU A 201 -1.72 -18.41 -0.68
N LEU A 202 -2.26 -19.63 -0.80
CA LEU A 202 -3.37 -20.16 -0.01
C LEU A 202 -3.27 -19.70 1.45
N LEU A 203 -4.41 -19.61 2.16
CA LEU A 203 -4.39 -19.79 3.61
C LEU A 203 -3.36 -20.89 3.91
N GLU A 204 -2.23 -20.57 4.55
CA GLU A 204 -1.31 -21.58 5.06
C GLU A 204 -2.20 -22.57 5.80
N THR A 205 -2.24 -23.77 5.24
CA THR A 205 -3.34 -24.73 5.25
C THR A 205 -3.58 -25.39 6.62
N ASP A 206 -3.14 -24.76 7.71
CA ASP A 206 -2.92 -25.47 8.97
C ASP A 206 -3.88 -25.06 10.09
N CYS A 207 -4.60 -23.94 10.01
CA CYS A 207 -5.34 -23.45 11.19
C CYS A 207 -6.76 -24.02 11.40
N PRO A 208 -7.65 -24.12 10.40
CA PRO A 208 -8.89 -24.89 10.59
C PRO A 208 -8.60 -26.38 10.76
N THR A 209 -7.50 -26.86 10.18
CA THR A 209 -7.09 -28.27 10.20
C THR A 209 -6.88 -28.75 11.64
N ASP A 210 -6.18 -27.98 12.48
CA ASP A 210 -6.06 -28.29 13.91
C ASP A 210 -7.42 -28.40 14.60
N PHE A 211 -8.33 -27.45 14.33
CA PHE A 211 -9.69 -27.47 14.89
C PHE A 211 -10.50 -28.69 14.41
N VAL A 212 -10.38 -29.07 13.14
CA VAL A 212 -11.06 -30.23 12.55
C VAL A 212 -10.47 -31.54 13.06
N GLU A 213 -9.15 -31.65 13.09
CA GLU A 213 -8.41 -32.83 13.53
C GLU A 213 -8.68 -33.17 15.00
N CYS A 214 -8.79 -32.15 15.87
CA CYS A 214 -9.08 -32.35 17.27
C CYS A 214 -10.54 -32.72 17.56
N ASN A 215 -11.49 -32.36 16.67
CA ASN A 215 -12.91 -32.33 17.03
C ASN A 215 -13.86 -33.11 16.08
N GLY A 216 -13.32 -33.77 15.06
CA GLY A 216 -14.07 -34.72 14.22
C GLY A 216 -14.70 -34.08 12.97
N PRO A 217 -15.70 -34.73 12.32
CA PRO A 217 -16.18 -34.37 10.98
C PRO A 217 -17.05 -33.11 10.98
N ILE A 218 -16.38 -31.96 11.16
CA ILE A 218 -16.92 -30.60 11.13
C ILE A 218 -17.67 -30.29 9.84
N ALA A 219 -17.31 -30.92 8.72
CA ALA A 219 -17.98 -30.79 7.43
C ALA A 219 -19.48 -31.12 7.47
N GLN A 220 -19.89 -32.05 8.35
CA GLN A 220 -21.28 -32.50 8.46
C GLN A 220 -22.11 -31.65 9.44
N SER A 221 -21.54 -30.57 9.96
CA SER A 221 -22.21 -29.72 10.96
C SER A 221 -23.40 -28.97 10.37
N ARG A 222 -24.56 -29.12 11.01
CA ARG A 222 -25.76 -28.35 10.70
C ARG A 222 -25.72 -27.01 11.42
N TRP A 223 -26.01 -25.92 10.70
CA TRP A 223 -26.21 -24.60 11.30
C TRP A 223 -27.55 -24.57 12.06
N ILE A 224 -27.51 -24.13 13.31
CA ILE A 224 -28.67 -24.06 14.20
C ILE A 224 -29.27 -22.65 14.18
N GLY A 225 -28.41 -21.64 14.32
CA GLY A 225 -28.82 -20.25 14.43
C GLY A 225 -27.62 -19.34 14.61
N GLY A 226 -27.84 -18.04 14.50
CA GLY A 226 -26.79 -17.04 14.67
C GLY A 226 -27.39 -15.65 14.77
N LYS A 227 -26.69 -14.77 15.49
CA LYS A 227 -27.11 -13.39 15.70
C LYS A 227 -25.88 -12.50 15.84
N ALA A 228 -26.07 -11.22 15.53
CA ALA A 228 -25.06 -10.19 15.72
C ALA A 228 -25.46 -9.28 16.89
N ILE A 229 -24.48 -8.94 17.72
CA ILE A 229 -24.58 -7.98 18.83
C ILE A 229 -23.61 -6.85 18.51
N GLU A 230 -24.08 -5.62 18.66
CA GLU A 230 -23.22 -4.45 18.53
C GLU A 230 -22.51 -4.16 19.86
N GLY A 231 -21.20 -3.94 19.80
CA GLY A 231 -20.38 -3.52 20.94
C GLY A 231 -19.66 -2.20 20.66
N ALA A 232 -19.72 -1.28 21.61
CA ALA A 232 -19.02 0.01 21.62
C ALA A 232 -17.56 -0.12 22.11
N PHE A 233 -16.78 -0.97 21.44
CA PHE A 233 -15.33 -1.12 21.63
C PHE A 233 -14.57 -1.36 20.32
N ASN A 234 -13.26 -1.09 20.35
CA ASN A 234 -12.35 -1.39 19.24
C ASN A 234 -12.18 -2.91 19.04
N TRP A 235 -12.21 -3.38 17.80
CA TRP A 235 -12.15 -4.81 17.46
C TRP A 235 -10.93 -5.53 18.05
N LYS A 236 -9.78 -4.87 18.16
CA LYS A 236 -8.55 -5.45 18.72
C LYS A 236 -8.73 -5.91 20.17
N MET A 237 -9.55 -5.20 20.96
CA MET A 237 -9.89 -5.59 22.34
C MET A 237 -10.59 -6.95 22.40
N ALA A 238 -11.50 -7.18 21.46
CA ALA A 238 -12.29 -8.39 21.39
C ALA A 238 -11.41 -9.60 21.07
N VAL A 239 -10.50 -9.45 20.10
CA VAL A 239 -9.62 -10.55 19.69
C VAL A 239 -8.58 -10.90 20.76
N ILE A 240 -8.12 -9.91 21.53
CA ILE A 240 -7.17 -10.15 22.64
C ILE A 240 -7.87 -10.77 23.84
N SER A 241 -9.14 -10.41 24.04
CA SER A 241 -9.99 -10.92 25.10
C SER A 241 -10.75 -12.18 24.68
N GLU A 242 -10.38 -12.82 23.57
CA GLU A 242 -11.08 -13.98 22.99
C GLU A 242 -11.27 -15.11 24.02
N LYS A 243 -10.28 -15.34 24.88
CA LYS A 243 -10.37 -16.33 25.96
C LYS A 243 -11.52 -16.07 26.95
N GLN A 244 -11.99 -14.83 27.09
CA GLN A 244 -13.16 -14.48 27.93
C GLN A 244 -14.47 -15.02 27.32
N PHE A 245 -14.47 -15.30 26.01
CA PHE A 245 -15.59 -15.91 25.31
C PHE A 245 -15.51 -17.45 25.24
N SER A 246 -14.47 -18.06 25.84
CA SER A 246 -14.36 -19.52 25.91
C SER A 246 -15.44 -20.11 26.81
N THR A 247 -16.09 -21.17 26.34
CA THR A 247 -17.09 -21.94 27.10
C THR A 247 -16.54 -22.49 28.41
N THR A 248 -15.23 -22.74 28.46
CA THR A 248 -14.53 -23.30 29.61
C THR A 248 -14.62 -22.41 30.85
N ALA A 249 -14.78 -21.11 30.67
CA ALA A 249 -14.81 -20.15 31.77
C ALA A 249 -16.23 -19.96 32.37
N ILE A 250 -17.30 -20.29 31.64
CA ILE A 250 -18.65 -19.75 31.97
C ILE A 250 -19.78 -20.78 31.85
N LEU A 251 -19.63 -21.89 31.11
CA LEU A 251 -20.74 -22.81 30.79
C LEU A 251 -20.77 -24.19 31.51
N PRO A 252 -20.38 -24.36 32.80
CA PRO A 252 -20.64 -25.62 33.52
C PRO A 252 -22.12 -26.02 33.58
N GLU A 253 -23.02 -25.03 33.61
CA GLU A 253 -24.46 -25.25 33.74
C GLU A 253 -25.10 -25.90 32.50
N LEU A 254 -24.61 -25.59 31.30
CA LEU A 254 -25.14 -26.16 30.05
C LEU A 254 -24.78 -27.65 29.90
N ALA A 255 -23.60 -28.06 30.37
CA ALA A 255 -23.23 -29.47 30.42
C ALA A 255 -24.17 -30.31 31.32
N ARG A 256 -24.83 -29.68 32.29
CA ARG A 256 -25.81 -30.32 33.18
C ARG A 256 -27.21 -30.44 32.57
N LEU A 257 -27.57 -29.51 31.67
CA LEU A 257 -28.89 -29.43 31.04
C LEU A 257 -28.99 -30.31 29.77
N VAL A 258 -27.87 -30.53 29.09
CA VAL A 258 -27.80 -31.33 27.87
C VAL A 258 -27.30 -32.74 28.22
N ARG A 259 -28.20 -33.71 28.38
CA ARG A 259 -27.80 -35.12 28.58
C ARG A 259 -27.06 -35.61 27.34
N SER A 260 -25.73 -35.67 27.38
CA SER A 260 -24.99 -36.46 26.40
C SER A 260 -25.23 -37.94 26.69
N SER A 261 -25.52 -38.71 25.64
CA SER A 261 -25.52 -40.17 25.71
C SER A 261 -24.16 -40.63 26.28
N ILE A 262 -24.17 -41.57 27.21
CA ILE A 262 -22.95 -42.19 27.77
C ILE A 262 -22.02 -42.66 26.64
N LEU A 263 -22.59 -43.13 25.52
CA LEU A 263 -21.85 -43.52 24.32
C LEU A 263 -21.16 -42.35 23.60
N ALA A 264 -21.73 -41.13 23.63
CA ALA A 264 -21.10 -39.95 23.05
C ALA A 264 -19.87 -39.51 23.88
N ARG A 265 -19.98 -39.59 25.21
CA ARG A 265 -18.88 -39.34 26.15
C ARG A 265 -17.77 -40.37 25.97
N ILE A 266 -18.14 -41.65 25.89
CA ILE A 266 -17.20 -42.76 25.66
C ILE A 266 -16.53 -42.64 24.28
N LYS A 267 -17.25 -42.28 23.21
CA LYS A 267 -16.68 -42.11 21.87
C LYS A 267 -15.70 -40.93 21.79
N HIS A 268 -16.00 -39.81 22.47
CA HIS A 268 -15.07 -38.68 22.59
C HIS A 268 -13.81 -39.07 23.40
N TYR A 269 -13.97 -39.91 24.42
CA TYR A 269 -12.86 -40.39 25.24
C TYR A 269 -11.99 -41.46 24.54
N LEU A 270 -12.62 -42.33 23.74
CA LEU A 270 -11.96 -43.41 22.99
C LEU A 270 -11.28 -42.93 21.71
N ASN A 271 -11.78 -41.87 21.05
CA ASN A 271 -11.15 -41.26 19.88
C ASN A 271 -9.91 -40.40 20.25
N GLY A 272 -9.20 -40.78 21.32
CA GLY A 272 -8.07 -40.04 21.88
C GLY A 272 -7.06 -39.57 20.83
N LYS A 273 -7.19 -38.30 20.44
CA LYS A 273 -6.09 -37.42 20.10
C LYS A 273 -6.04 -36.35 21.20
N THR A 274 -4.88 -36.24 21.80
CA THR A 274 -4.55 -35.43 22.98
C THR A 274 -5.09 -34.00 22.94
N ALA A 275 -5.75 -33.59 24.03
CA ALA A 275 -5.60 -32.34 24.79
C ALA A 275 -5.10 -31.07 24.05
N GLY A 276 -5.61 -30.76 22.86
CA GLY A 276 -5.47 -29.45 22.24
C GLY A 276 -6.41 -28.43 22.88
N ASN A 277 -6.09 -27.14 22.77
CA ASN A 277 -7.05 -26.08 23.12
C ASN A 277 -8.29 -26.26 22.22
N PRO A 278 -9.51 -26.45 22.76
CA PRO A 278 -10.71 -26.59 21.94
C PRO A 278 -11.01 -25.33 21.12
N ASP A 279 -10.40 -24.21 21.50
CA ASP A 279 -10.67 -22.91 20.91
C ASP A 279 -9.53 -22.49 19.99
N VAL A 280 -9.88 -22.13 18.75
CA VAL A 280 -8.93 -21.73 17.71
C VAL A 280 -9.27 -20.33 17.23
N LEU A 281 -8.31 -19.42 17.37
CA LEU A 281 -8.38 -18.07 16.83
C LEU A 281 -7.71 -18.03 15.45
N ILE A 282 -8.47 -17.63 14.43
CA ILE A 282 -7.95 -17.37 13.08
C ILE A 282 -7.86 -15.87 12.86
N PHE A 283 -6.65 -15.42 12.51
CA PHE A 283 -6.38 -14.05 12.15
C PHE A 283 -7.26 -13.60 10.96
N PRO A 284 -7.81 -12.38 10.94
CA PRO A 284 -7.64 -11.35 11.97
C PRO A 284 -8.66 -11.39 13.10
N ASN A 285 -9.85 -11.98 12.89
CA ASN A 285 -11.03 -11.59 13.67
C ASN A 285 -12.07 -12.70 13.86
N VAL A 286 -11.73 -13.98 13.72
CA VAL A 286 -12.66 -15.08 14.00
C VAL A 286 -12.07 -16.06 15.00
N SER A 287 -12.89 -16.56 15.91
CA SER A 287 -12.57 -17.70 16.76
C SER A 287 -13.61 -18.81 16.63
N PHE A 288 -13.17 -20.05 16.80
CA PHE A 288 -14.02 -21.24 16.83
C PHE A 288 -13.93 -21.86 18.22
N HIS A 289 -15.08 -22.19 18.79
CA HIS A 289 -15.19 -22.71 20.15
C HIS A 289 -16.06 -23.94 20.19
N ILE A 290 -15.74 -24.85 21.10
CA ILE A 290 -16.54 -26.06 21.34
C ILE A 290 -17.20 -25.96 22.70
N ILE A 291 -18.49 -26.34 22.74
CA ILE A 291 -19.22 -26.47 23.98
C ILE A 291 -18.92 -27.86 24.54
N LYS A 292 -17.98 -27.93 25.50
CA LYS A 292 -17.50 -29.18 26.11
C LYS A 292 -18.66 -30.08 26.56
N ASP A 293 -18.47 -31.38 26.41
CA ASP A 293 -19.45 -32.44 26.74
C ASP A 293 -20.79 -32.37 25.96
N THR A 294 -20.87 -31.53 24.93
CA THR A 294 -22.04 -31.44 24.05
C THR A 294 -21.69 -31.73 22.58
N ARG A 295 -22.71 -31.77 21.72
CA ARG A 295 -22.56 -31.93 20.25
C ARG A 295 -22.50 -30.60 19.51
N TYR A 296 -22.28 -29.50 20.22
CA TYR A 296 -22.39 -28.16 19.69
C TYR A 296 -21.05 -27.43 19.71
N TRP A 297 -20.86 -26.59 18.70
CA TRP A 297 -19.71 -25.70 18.58
C TRP A 297 -20.18 -24.41 17.90
N TYR A 298 -19.48 -23.31 18.09
CA TYR A 298 -19.85 -22.02 17.52
C TYR A 298 -18.65 -21.26 17.00
N SER A 299 -18.89 -20.37 16.06
CA SER A 299 -17.92 -19.39 15.60
C SER A 299 -18.27 -18.01 16.15
N LEU A 300 -17.29 -17.26 16.64
CA LEU A 300 -17.40 -15.83 16.94
C LEU A 300 -16.60 -15.04 15.92
N THR A 301 -17.24 -14.05 15.29
CA THR A 301 -16.58 -13.16 14.34
C THR A 301 -16.75 -11.72 14.79
N PHE A 302 -15.65 -10.97 14.81
CA PHE A 302 -15.58 -9.59 15.25
C PHE A 302 -15.44 -8.67 14.04
N HIS A 303 -16.54 -8.19 13.48
CA HIS A 303 -16.52 -7.31 12.31
C HIS A 303 -16.42 -5.84 12.78
N PRO A 304 -15.30 -5.15 12.55
CA PRO A 304 -15.22 -3.74 12.91
C PRO A 304 -16.16 -2.91 12.03
N ALA A 305 -16.94 -2.03 12.66
CA ALA A 305 -17.74 -1.01 11.97
C ALA A 305 -17.04 0.36 12.01
N SER A 306 -16.33 0.67 13.10
CA SER A 306 -15.47 1.86 13.23
C SER A 306 -14.31 1.59 14.18
N GLU A 307 -13.49 2.61 14.46
CA GLU A 307 -12.43 2.56 15.46
C GLU A 307 -12.95 2.33 16.89
N ARG A 308 -14.25 2.55 17.15
CA ARG A 308 -14.89 2.39 18.47
C ARG A 308 -16.08 1.43 18.49
N LYS A 309 -16.41 0.81 17.36
CA LYS A 309 -17.62 -0.01 17.22
C LYS A 309 -17.30 -1.31 16.51
N THR A 310 -17.69 -2.42 17.11
CA THR A 310 -17.47 -3.77 16.60
C THR A 310 -18.78 -4.54 16.63
N LEU A 311 -19.13 -5.17 15.51
CA LEU A 311 -20.25 -6.09 15.41
C LEU A 311 -19.75 -7.51 15.74
N VAL A 312 -20.21 -8.06 16.86
CA VAL A 312 -19.88 -9.42 17.31
C VAL A 312 -20.95 -10.38 16.82
N ARG A 313 -20.59 -11.22 15.87
CA ARG A 313 -21.49 -12.24 15.31
C ARG A 313 -21.16 -13.60 15.89
N TYR A 314 -22.18 -14.33 16.33
CA TYR A 314 -22.05 -15.75 16.60
C TYR A 314 -22.87 -16.59 15.63
N ASP A 315 -22.35 -17.76 15.26
CA ASP A 315 -23.10 -18.79 14.55
C ASP A 315 -22.91 -20.12 15.29
N LEU A 316 -24.01 -20.75 15.69
CA LEU A 316 -24.07 -22.01 16.42
C LEU A 316 -24.33 -23.17 15.47
N TYR A 317 -23.64 -24.29 15.71
CA TYR A 317 -23.72 -25.48 14.88
C TYR A 317 -23.76 -26.75 15.71
N CYS A 318 -24.30 -27.82 15.13
CA CYS A 318 -24.36 -29.15 15.73
C CYS A 318 -23.67 -30.17 14.84
N PHE A 319 -22.83 -31.03 15.41
CA PHE A 319 -22.09 -32.09 14.69
C PHE A 319 -22.98 -33.19 14.09
N GLN A 320 -24.21 -33.36 14.59
CA GLN A 320 -25.12 -34.41 14.14
C GLN A 320 -26.47 -33.84 13.71
N ASN A 321 -26.99 -34.34 12.59
CA ASN A 321 -28.32 -34.01 12.10
C ASN A 321 -29.38 -34.82 12.89
N THR A 322 -29.61 -34.45 14.15
CA THR A 322 -30.77 -34.94 14.90
C THR A 322 -31.84 -33.86 14.92
N ASP A 323 -33.05 -34.23 14.52
CA ASP A 323 -34.19 -33.33 14.39
C ASP A 323 -34.56 -32.66 15.72
N GLY A 324 -34.84 -31.35 15.63
CA GLY A 324 -35.70 -30.60 16.55
C GLY A 324 -35.55 -30.89 18.04
N ASP A 325 -34.37 -30.72 18.62
CA ASP A 325 -34.18 -30.87 20.05
C ASP A 325 -34.45 -29.53 20.76
N VAL A 326 -35.37 -29.52 21.73
CA VAL A 326 -35.63 -28.39 22.65
C VAL A 326 -34.32 -27.88 23.28
N SER A 327 -33.35 -28.79 23.43
CA SER A 327 -31.99 -28.48 23.87
C SER A 327 -31.26 -27.46 22.98
N SER A 328 -31.48 -27.44 21.66
CA SER A 328 -30.75 -26.56 20.73
C SER A 328 -31.13 -25.09 20.88
N GLN A 329 -32.41 -24.81 21.10
CA GLN A 329 -32.90 -23.45 21.33
C GLN A 329 -32.41 -22.92 22.68
N LEU A 330 -32.49 -23.74 23.73
CA LEU A 330 -31.98 -23.38 25.06
C LEU A 330 -30.47 -23.05 25.04
N ILE A 331 -29.67 -23.82 24.30
CA ILE A 331 -28.24 -23.53 24.14
C ILE A 331 -28.04 -22.22 23.39
N SER A 332 -28.77 -21.97 22.31
CA SER A 332 -28.69 -20.70 21.58
C SER A 332 -29.03 -19.51 22.50
N ASP A 333 -30.09 -19.61 23.30
CA ASP A 333 -30.55 -18.56 24.21
C ASP A 333 -29.55 -18.29 25.33
N LYS A 334 -28.95 -19.34 25.90
CA LYS A 334 -27.88 -19.19 26.90
C LYS A 334 -26.58 -18.65 26.31
N LEU A 335 -26.27 -19.02 25.08
CA LEU A 335 -25.08 -18.53 24.38
C LEU A 335 -25.20 -17.04 24.05
N ILE A 336 -26.34 -16.57 23.55
CA ILE A 336 -26.56 -15.14 23.30
C ILE A 336 -26.52 -14.32 24.60
N GLU A 337 -27.10 -14.83 25.70
CA GLU A 337 -27.04 -14.19 27.02
C GLU A 337 -25.58 -14.00 27.46
N MET A 338 -24.78 -15.06 27.40
CA MET A 338 -23.34 -15.04 27.73
C MET A 338 -22.58 -14.03 26.87
N ILE A 339 -22.73 -14.09 25.54
CA ILE A 339 -22.00 -13.20 24.63
C ILE A 339 -22.40 -11.75 24.88
N THR A 340 -23.68 -11.48 25.13
CA THR A 340 -24.16 -10.12 25.44
C THR A 340 -23.52 -9.58 26.71
N GLN A 341 -23.43 -10.41 27.76
CA GLN A 341 -22.77 -10.03 29.02
C GLN A 341 -21.28 -9.73 28.82
N GLN A 342 -20.58 -10.57 28.06
CA GLN A 342 -19.15 -10.38 27.75
C GLN A 342 -18.89 -9.15 26.88
N VAL A 343 -19.74 -8.89 25.89
CA VAL A 343 -19.72 -7.64 25.09
C VAL A 343 -19.84 -6.43 26.02
N THR A 344 -20.81 -6.45 26.94
CA THR A 344 -21.01 -5.36 27.91
C THR A 344 -19.79 -5.17 28.82
N GLU A 345 -19.15 -6.26 29.27
CA GLU A 345 -17.94 -6.17 30.08
C GLU A 345 -16.77 -5.55 29.30
N LEU A 346 -16.60 -5.91 28.02
CA LEU A 346 -15.59 -5.32 27.15
C LEU A 346 -15.84 -3.85 26.85
N GLU A 347 -17.09 -3.44 26.67
CA GLU A 347 -17.46 -2.03 26.53
C GLU A 347 -17.02 -1.25 27.76
N ASN A 348 -17.35 -1.73 28.97
CA ASN A 348 -16.95 -1.08 30.21
C ASN A 348 -15.42 -0.98 30.34
N LYS A 349 -14.69 -2.06 30.03
CA LYS A 349 -13.21 -2.05 30.02
C LYS A 349 -12.65 -1.04 29.03
N TYR A 350 -13.22 -0.98 27.82
CA TYR A 350 -12.79 -0.04 26.78
C TYR A 350 -13.07 1.42 27.18
N GLN A 351 -14.25 1.72 27.73
CA GLN A 351 -14.60 3.06 28.21
C GLN A 351 -13.67 3.54 29.33
N LEU A 352 -13.31 2.65 30.26
CA LEU A 352 -12.34 2.96 31.32
C LEU A 352 -10.95 3.31 30.74
N GLN A 353 -10.49 2.56 29.72
CA GLN A 353 -9.22 2.85 29.06
C GLN A 353 -9.25 4.17 28.29
N VAL A 354 -10.35 4.47 27.59
CA VAL A 354 -10.53 5.73 26.86
C VAL A 354 -10.52 6.93 27.82
N ARG A 355 -11.23 6.84 28.96
CA ARG A 355 -11.25 7.91 29.97
C ARG A 355 -9.86 8.17 30.56
N ARG A 356 -9.15 7.12 30.98
CA ARG A 356 -7.77 7.24 31.50
C ARG A 356 -6.81 7.90 30.50
N ALA A 357 -6.96 7.56 29.21
CA ALA A 357 -6.14 8.18 28.17
C ALA A 357 -6.45 9.68 28.00
N ALA A 358 -7.73 10.08 28.10
CA ALA A 358 -8.13 11.48 28.03
C ALA A 358 -7.59 12.28 29.23
N ASP A 359 -7.69 11.75 30.45
CA ASP A 359 -7.20 12.42 31.66
C ASP A 359 -5.67 12.61 31.60
N SER A 360 -4.94 11.60 31.11
CA SER A 360 -3.48 11.67 30.95
C SER A 360 -3.00 12.71 29.91
N SER A 361 -3.89 13.14 29.02
CA SER A 361 -3.60 14.16 28.01
C SER A 361 -3.91 15.59 28.47
N GLN A 362 -4.61 15.76 29.59
CA GLN A 362 -4.96 17.07 30.17
C GLN A 362 -4.09 17.48 31.36
N GLU A 363 -3.54 16.54 32.13
CA GLU A 363 -2.66 16.85 33.26
C GLU A 363 -1.18 16.67 32.91
N GLY A 364 -0.49 17.78 32.65
CA GLY A 364 0.97 17.83 32.58
C GLY A 364 1.67 17.69 33.93
N VAL A 365 1.22 16.77 34.81
CA VAL A 365 1.76 16.63 36.17
C VAL A 365 2.01 15.17 36.55
N THR A 366 3.17 14.98 37.17
CA THR A 366 3.73 13.78 37.79
C THR A 366 2.70 12.89 38.53
N ALA A 367 2.19 11.87 37.84
CA ALA A 367 1.53 10.73 38.48
C ALA A 367 2.55 9.59 38.68
N THR A 368 2.62 9.11 39.92
CA THR A 368 3.50 8.07 40.43
C THR A 368 3.57 6.82 39.53
N THR A 369 4.80 6.42 39.23
CA THR A 369 5.27 5.51 38.17
C THR A 369 4.89 4.02 38.29
N THR A 370 3.88 3.65 39.07
CA THR A 370 3.56 2.22 39.31
C THR A 370 2.21 1.80 38.74
N GLU A 371 1.15 2.61 38.85
CA GLU A 371 -0.20 2.17 38.44
C GLU A 371 -0.55 2.49 36.97
N VAL A 372 0.02 3.54 36.39
CA VAL A 372 -0.11 3.83 34.94
C VAL A 372 0.68 2.82 34.09
N ARG A 373 1.67 2.14 34.71
CA ARG A 373 2.60 1.19 34.07
C ARG A 373 1.92 -0.12 33.65
N ASP A 374 0.87 -0.54 34.36
CA ASP A 374 0.16 -1.82 34.12
C ASP A 374 -0.86 -1.78 32.97
N CYS A 375 -1.33 -0.60 32.56
CA CYS A 375 -2.34 -0.50 31.49
C CYS A 375 -1.73 -0.64 30.08
N ARG A 376 -0.49 -0.17 29.87
CA ARG A 376 0.22 -0.31 28.58
C ARG A 376 0.77 -1.73 28.37
N SER A 377 1.09 -2.44 29.45
CA SER A 377 1.64 -3.81 29.41
C SER A 377 0.59 -4.89 29.17
N SER A 378 -0.67 -4.68 29.62
CA SER A 378 -1.75 -5.67 29.51
C SER A 378 -2.21 -5.95 28.07
N LEU A 379 -2.22 -4.93 27.20
CA LEU A 379 -2.54 -5.12 25.78
C LEU A 379 -1.29 -5.42 24.93
N GLY A 380 -0.14 -4.83 25.28
CA GLY A 380 1.01 -4.64 24.40
C GLY A 380 1.92 -5.85 24.14
N ASN A 381 1.52 -7.09 24.43
CA ASN A 381 2.41 -8.24 24.23
C ASN A 381 1.75 -9.50 23.67
N SER A 382 0.55 -9.41 23.08
CA SER A 382 -0.01 -10.56 22.35
C SER A 382 0.66 -10.70 20.98
N ASN A 383 0.95 -11.94 20.56
CA ASN A 383 1.51 -12.24 19.23
C ASN A 383 0.63 -11.65 18.11
N LEU A 384 -0.68 -11.63 18.31
CA LEU A 384 -1.65 -11.06 17.39
C LEU A 384 -1.44 -9.55 17.19
N GLN A 385 -1.27 -8.79 18.27
CA GLN A 385 -1.03 -7.35 18.15
C GLN A 385 0.26 -7.04 17.39
N LYS A 386 1.31 -7.85 17.59
CA LYS A 386 2.56 -7.73 16.83
C LYS A 386 2.35 -8.01 15.34
N MET A 387 1.58 -9.04 14.99
CA MET A 387 1.21 -9.32 13.58
C MET A 387 0.42 -8.17 12.94
N ILE A 388 -0.53 -7.57 13.66
CA ILE A 388 -1.29 -6.40 13.17
C ILE A 388 -0.30 -5.25 12.92
N LEU A 389 0.55 -4.93 13.90
CA LEU A 389 1.53 -3.85 13.82
C LEU A 389 2.51 -4.05 12.65
N GLU A 390 2.99 -5.27 12.43
CA GLU A 390 3.86 -5.60 11.30
C GLU A 390 3.17 -5.41 9.94
N LYS A 391 1.92 -5.86 9.81
CA LYS A 391 1.11 -5.63 8.59
C LYS A 391 0.92 -4.14 8.32
N LEU A 392 0.61 -3.34 9.35
CA LEU A 392 0.47 -1.89 9.22
C LEU A 392 1.79 -1.22 8.81
N LYS A 393 2.92 -1.58 9.45
CA LYS A 393 4.25 -1.05 9.10
C LYS A 393 4.62 -1.37 7.66
N ARG A 394 4.38 -2.61 7.21
CA ARG A 394 4.64 -3.04 5.83
C ARG A 394 3.77 -2.28 4.83
N HIS A 395 2.48 -2.11 5.13
CA HIS A 395 1.56 -1.40 4.25
C HIS A 395 1.86 0.10 4.17
N SER A 396 2.15 0.74 5.30
CA SER A 396 2.54 2.16 5.32
C SER A 396 3.82 2.41 4.52
N LYS A 397 4.79 1.49 4.58
CA LYS A 397 5.99 1.57 3.71
C LYS A 397 5.62 1.47 2.23
N LEU A 398 4.67 0.63 1.87
CA LEU A 398 4.20 0.47 0.49
C LEU A 398 3.47 1.73 -0.01
N GLU A 399 2.58 2.31 0.79
CA GLU A 399 1.91 3.58 0.47
C GLU A 399 2.92 4.72 0.29
N LYS A 400 3.95 4.80 1.14
CA LYS A 400 5.05 5.78 1.01
C LYS A 400 5.84 5.61 -0.28
N LEU A 401 6.08 4.37 -0.72
CA LEU A 401 6.80 4.08 -1.97
C LEU A 401 5.97 4.44 -3.21
N GLN A 402 4.64 4.31 -3.13
CA GLN A 402 3.73 4.65 -4.24
C GLN A 402 3.26 6.11 -4.23
N GLY A 403 3.46 6.82 -3.11
CA GLY A 403 3.01 8.21 -2.95
C GLY A 403 1.49 8.37 -2.85
N MET A 404 0.75 7.28 -2.61
CA MET A 404 -0.72 7.27 -2.53
C MET A 404 -1.22 6.13 -1.63
N GLU A 405 -2.47 6.24 -1.17
CA GLU A 405 -3.14 5.15 -0.43
C GLU A 405 -3.38 3.94 -1.33
N VAL A 406 -3.20 2.74 -0.77
CA VAL A 406 -3.35 1.49 -1.54
C VAL A 406 -4.58 0.73 -1.09
N HIS A 407 -5.64 0.80 -1.91
CA HIS A 407 -6.88 0.07 -1.64
C HIS A 407 -6.88 -1.33 -2.28
N PRO A 408 -7.55 -2.32 -1.65
CA PRO A 408 -7.58 -3.71 -2.12
C PRO A 408 -8.10 -3.87 -3.54
N ALA A 409 -9.14 -3.11 -3.90
CA ALA A 409 -9.85 -3.21 -5.16
C ALA A 409 -9.40 -2.19 -6.23
N MET A 410 -8.19 -1.63 -6.13
CA MET A 410 -7.67 -0.77 -7.20
C MET A 410 -7.36 -1.60 -8.44
N ARG A 411 -8.39 -1.86 -9.25
CA ARG A 411 -8.16 -2.30 -10.63
C ARG A 411 -7.52 -1.15 -11.37
N GLN A 412 -6.28 -1.35 -11.81
CA GLN A 412 -5.73 -0.62 -12.94
C GLN A 412 -6.81 -0.66 -14.04
N PRO A 413 -7.24 0.48 -14.60
CA PRO A 413 -8.21 0.50 -15.67
C PRO A 413 -7.77 -0.51 -16.71
N GLN A 414 -8.61 -1.51 -17.03
CA GLN A 414 -8.32 -2.36 -18.18
C GLN A 414 -8.39 -1.45 -19.39
N VAL A 415 -7.21 -1.08 -19.87
CA VAL A 415 -7.02 -0.25 -21.02
C VAL A 415 -7.49 -1.09 -22.22
N THR A 416 -8.74 -0.90 -22.62
CA THR A 416 -9.30 -1.55 -23.80
C THR A 416 -8.76 -0.85 -25.05
N PRO A 417 -8.68 -1.53 -26.21
CA PRO A 417 -8.26 -0.89 -27.45
C PRO A 417 -9.08 0.37 -27.77
N LYS A 418 -10.36 0.37 -27.37
CA LYS A 418 -11.27 1.52 -27.50
C LYS A 418 -10.94 2.67 -26.54
N SER A 419 -10.56 2.40 -25.29
CA SER A 419 -10.12 3.45 -24.37
C SER A 419 -8.76 4.02 -24.76
N GLN A 420 -7.85 3.19 -25.30
CA GLN A 420 -6.59 3.69 -25.88
C GLN A 420 -6.84 4.61 -27.07
N GLN A 421 -7.83 4.30 -27.91
CA GLN A 421 -8.16 5.12 -29.07
C GLN A 421 -8.77 6.46 -28.65
N ALA A 422 -9.53 6.50 -27.56
CA ALA A 422 -10.06 7.74 -26.99
C ALA A 422 -8.95 8.59 -26.31
N ASP A 423 -8.06 7.98 -25.53
CA ASP A 423 -6.94 8.70 -24.88
C ASP A 423 -5.90 9.19 -25.89
N ARG A 424 -5.64 8.43 -26.96
CA ARG A 424 -4.80 8.89 -28.09
C ARG A 424 -5.40 10.08 -28.83
N HIS A 425 -6.72 10.26 -28.78
CA HIS A 425 -7.38 11.40 -29.40
C HIS A 425 -7.37 12.66 -28.53
N MET A 426 -7.05 12.53 -27.23
CA MET A 426 -6.98 13.65 -26.27
C MET A 426 -5.55 13.98 -25.81
N SER A 427 -4.57 13.13 -26.06
CA SER A 427 -3.17 13.38 -25.68
C SER A 427 -2.38 13.98 -26.84
N LEU A 428 -1.68 15.09 -26.57
CA LEU A 428 -0.77 15.70 -27.54
C LEU A 428 0.37 14.70 -27.87
N PRO A 429 0.84 14.64 -29.14
CA PRO A 429 2.02 13.87 -29.50
C PRO A 429 3.21 14.18 -28.57
N PRO A 430 4.12 13.21 -28.28
CA PRO A 430 5.25 13.42 -27.37
C PRO A 430 6.10 14.64 -27.70
N ILE A 431 6.40 14.84 -28.99
CA ILE A 431 7.13 16.02 -29.48
C ILE A 431 6.38 17.34 -29.19
N ALA A 432 5.04 17.35 -29.32
CA ALA A 432 4.23 18.54 -29.06
C ALA A 432 4.17 18.85 -27.56
N THR A 433 4.02 17.82 -26.72
CA THR A 433 4.04 17.97 -25.26
C THR A 433 5.40 18.49 -24.78
N ALA A 434 6.50 17.91 -25.24
CA ALA A 434 7.84 18.31 -24.86
C ALA A 434 8.19 19.73 -25.36
N THR A 435 7.74 20.08 -26.57
CA THR A 435 7.91 21.43 -27.13
C THR A 435 7.15 22.48 -26.30
N LEU A 436 5.89 22.20 -25.93
CA LEU A 436 5.10 23.12 -25.12
C LEU A 436 5.74 23.35 -23.75
N GLN A 437 6.19 22.28 -23.09
CA GLN A 437 6.88 22.39 -21.80
C GLN A 437 8.19 23.18 -21.92
N ALA A 438 9.01 22.89 -22.94
CA ALA A 438 10.25 23.62 -23.20
C ALA A 438 10.01 25.12 -23.48
N ALA A 439 8.97 25.45 -24.25
CA ALA A 439 8.60 26.84 -24.55
C ALA A 439 8.17 27.59 -23.28
N LEU A 440 7.37 26.96 -22.42
CA LEU A 440 6.96 27.55 -21.14
C LEU A 440 8.14 27.79 -20.19
N VAL A 441 9.07 26.84 -20.10
CA VAL A 441 10.30 26.99 -19.30
C VAL A 441 11.16 28.14 -19.84
N ASN A 442 11.33 28.23 -21.16
CA ASN A 442 12.08 29.32 -21.78
C ASN A 442 11.42 30.69 -21.59
N ALA A 443 10.09 30.77 -21.69
CA ALA A 443 9.35 32.00 -21.41
C ALA A 443 9.57 32.46 -19.97
N GLY A 444 9.43 31.55 -19.00
CA GLY A 444 9.71 31.83 -17.59
C GLY A 444 11.15 32.25 -17.34
N SER A 445 12.11 31.60 -18.02
CA SER A 445 13.53 31.97 -17.94
C SER A 445 13.81 33.37 -18.45
N ASN A 446 13.15 33.78 -19.54
CA ASN A 446 13.34 35.11 -20.11
C ASN A 446 12.83 36.18 -19.14
N VAL A 447 11.63 35.99 -18.57
CA VAL A 447 11.08 36.89 -17.54
C VAL A 447 12.02 36.99 -16.33
N LEU A 448 12.56 35.86 -15.86
CA LEU A 448 13.51 35.84 -14.76
C LEU A 448 14.80 36.61 -15.09
N ALA A 449 15.36 36.42 -16.29
CA ALA A 449 16.56 37.12 -16.73
C ALA A 449 16.35 38.65 -16.80
N GLN A 450 15.17 39.09 -17.27
CA GLN A 450 14.79 40.50 -17.26
C GLN A 450 14.67 41.04 -15.82
N GLY A 451 14.11 40.25 -14.90
CA GLY A 451 14.00 40.61 -13.48
C GLY A 451 15.36 40.78 -12.80
N ILE A 452 16.30 39.86 -13.05
CA ILE A 452 17.67 39.94 -12.52
C ILE A 452 18.38 41.19 -13.05
N LYS A 453 18.20 41.50 -14.34
CA LYS A 453 18.78 42.69 -14.96
C LYS A 453 18.24 43.99 -14.33
N ALA A 454 16.92 44.10 -14.18
CA ALA A 454 16.29 45.25 -13.54
C ALA A 454 16.77 45.45 -12.08
N TRP A 455 16.90 44.34 -11.34
CA TRP A 455 17.44 44.37 -9.97
C TRP A 455 18.90 44.85 -9.91
N ARG A 456 19.75 44.36 -10.82
CA ARG A 456 21.17 44.75 -10.89
C ARG A 456 21.34 46.22 -11.29
N ASP A 457 20.58 46.64 -12.30
CA ASP A 457 20.70 47.98 -12.89
C ASP A 457 19.93 49.03 -12.05
N GLN A 458 19.31 48.62 -10.93
CA GLN A 458 18.47 49.44 -10.02
C GLN A 458 17.34 50.20 -10.73
N THR A 459 16.80 49.62 -11.81
CA THR A 459 15.66 50.17 -12.54
C THR A 459 14.35 49.48 -12.11
N PRO A 460 13.19 50.15 -12.21
CA PRO A 460 11.91 49.46 -12.06
C PRO A 460 11.80 48.33 -13.09
N PHE A 461 11.23 47.20 -12.67
CA PHE A 461 11.02 46.07 -13.56
C PHE A 461 9.92 46.39 -14.57
N GLU A 462 10.29 46.47 -15.84
CA GLU A 462 9.36 46.55 -16.97
C GLU A 462 9.58 45.33 -17.86
N LEU A 463 8.48 44.64 -18.18
CA LEU A 463 8.53 43.43 -19.00
C LEU A 463 8.67 43.81 -20.48
N ASP A 464 9.82 43.48 -21.07
CA ASP A 464 10.04 43.53 -22.51
C ASP A 464 9.29 42.38 -23.18
N LEU A 465 8.07 42.68 -23.63
CA LEU A 465 7.20 41.77 -24.35
C LEU A 465 7.77 41.35 -25.71
N GLN A 466 8.58 42.21 -26.35
CA GLN A 466 9.22 41.89 -27.62
C GLN A 466 10.27 40.81 -27.42
N ALA A 467 11.16 40.97 -26.43
CA ALA A 467 12.13 39.94 -26.08
C ALA A 467 11.43 38.63 -25.65
N LEU A 468 10.39 38.71 -24.84
CA LEU A 468 9.64 37.52 -24.41
C LEU A 468 9.04 36.75 -25.60
N PHE A 469 8.42 37.46 -26.54
CA PHE A 469 7.85 36.88 -27.75
C PHE A 469 8.93 36.23 -28.64
N GLN A 470 10.06 36.92 -28.84
CA GLN A 470 11.17 36.40 -29.65
C GLN A 470 11.75 35.12 -29.05
N PHE A 471 12.04 35.11 -27.73
CA PHE A 471 12.59 33.94 -27.05
C PHE A 471 11.61 32.75 -27.02
N THR A 472 10.34 33.02 -26.77
CA THR A 472 9.30 31.97 -26.74
C THR A 472 9.09 31.37 -28.14
N THR A 473 9.04 32.21 -29.18
CA THR A 473 8.91 31.76 -30.57
C THR A 473 10.13 30.97 -31.01
N CYS A 474 11.33 31.42 -30.67
CA CYS A 474 12.57 30.69 -30.92
C CYS A 474 12.54 29.30 -30.25
N ALA A 475 12.03 29.20 -29.02
CA ALA A 475 11.87 27.92 -28.33
C ALA A 475 10.87 26.99 -29.05
N PHE A 476 9.74 27.52 -29.55
CA PHE A 476 8.79 26.72 -30.34
C PHE A 476 9.38 26.19 -31.65
N VAL A 477 10.28 26.93 -32.29
CA VAL A 477 10.94 26.51 -33.54
C VAL A 477 12.05 25.49 -33.28
N LEU A 478 12.89 25.72 -32.27
CA LEU A 478 14.08 24.90 -32.04
C LEU A 478 13.81 23.64 -31.22
N SER A 479 12.84 23.66 -30.30
CA SER A 479 12.57 22.51 -29.43
C SER A 479 12.20 21.22 -30.19
N PRO A 480 11.34 21.26 -31.24
CA PRO A 480 11.08 20.08 -32.06
C PRO A 480 12.33 19.52 -32.74
N LEU A 481 13.22 20.39 -33.23
CA LEU A 481 14.48 19.98 -33.88
C LEU A 481 15.41 19.29 -32.87
N THR A 482 15.53 19.87 -31.68
CA THR A 482 16.32 19.28 -30.58
C THR A 482 15.73 17.96 -30.10
N TYR A 483 14.39 17.84 -30.06
CA TYR A 483 13.73 16.58 -29.72
C TYR A 483 14.10 15.46 -30.70
N VAL A 484 13.94 15.72 -32.00
CA VAL A 484 14.27 14.77 -33.07
C VAL A 484 15.76 14.42 -33.07
N TRP A 485 16.63 15.39 -32.79
CA TRP A 485 18.07 15.15 -32.65
C TRP A 485 18.40 14.18 -31.51
N LEU A 486 17.85 14.42 -30.31
CA LEU A 486 18.11 13.60 -29.12
C LEU A 486 17.54 12.19 -29.26
N GLU A 487 16.36 12.05 -29.87
CA GLU A 487 15.74 10.75 -30.18
C GLU A 487 16.54 10.01 -31.26
N GLY A 488 16.98 10.72 -32.30
CA GLY A 488 17.84 10.19 -33.35
C GLY A 488 19.16 9.64 -32.81
N LEU A 489 19.82 10.35 -31.89
CA LEU A 489 21.03 9.88 -31.23
C LEU A 489 20.79 8.62 -30.39
N GLU A 490 19.67 8.54 -29.67
CA GLU A 490 19.34 7.34 -28.90
C GLU A 490 19.05 6.14 -29.80
N SER A 491 18.35 6.36 -30.93
CA SER A 491 18.03 5.30 -31.88
C SER A 491 19.28 4.71 -32.56
N ARG A 492 20.29 5.55 -32.85
CA ARG A 492 21.54 5.16 -33.52
C ARG A 492 22.58 4.60 -32.55
N PHE A 493 22.58 5.08 -31.30
CA PHE A 493 23.53 4.68 -30.26
C PHE A 493 22.79 4.36 -28.94
N PRO A 494 22.18 3.17 -28.82
CA PRO A 494 21.42 2.80 -27.63
C PRO A 494 22.28 2.82 -26.35
N GLY A 495 21.77 3.48 -25.30
CA GLY A 495 22.48 3.64 -24.02
C GLY A 495 22.47 2.41 -23.12
N SER A 496 21.59 1.44 -23.38
CA SER A 496 21.45 0.19 -22.64
C SER A 496 21.55 -0.99 -23.60
N SER A 497 22.32 -2.01 -23.22
CA SER A 497 22.28 -3.32 -23.89
C SER A 497 21.25 -4.20 -23.17
N GLU A 498 20.26 -4.71 -23.90
CA GLU A 498 19.50 -5.87 -23.43
C GLU A 498 20.36 -7.11 -23.63
N ASP A 499 20.82 -7.73 -22.54
CA ASP A 499 21.37 -9.08 -22.61
C ASP A 499 20.22 -10.05 -22.90
N THR A 500 19.98 -10.36 -24.18
CA THR A 500 19.11 -11.46 -24.58
C THR A 500 19.83 -12.79 -24.32
N PHE A 501 19.88 -13.25 -23.08
CA PHE A 501 20.24 -14.64 -22.79
C PHE A 501 19.02 -15.55 -23.04
N VAL A 502 18.99 -16.13 -24.24
CA VAL A 502 18.21 -17.36 -24.49
C VAL A 502 18.98 -18.51 -23.83
N SER A 503 18.49 -19.02 -22.69
CA SER A 503 18.92 -20.32 -22.17
C SER A 503 17.71 -21.23 -21.94
N LYS A 504 17.72 -22.37 -22.63
CA LYS A 504 16.84 -23.52 -22.40
C LYS A 504 17.06 -24.10 -21.00
N SER A 505 15.96 -24.55 -20.39
CA SER A 505 15.79 -25.49 -19.26
C SER A 505 16.83 -25.49 -18.13
N THR A 506 16.39 -25.22 -16.89
CA THR A 506 16.06 -26.23 -15.84
C THR A 506 15.57 -25.47 -14.60
N ALA A 507 14.69 -26.10 -13.81
CA ALA A 507 13.98 -25.53 -12.66
C ALA A 507 14.87 -24.89 -11.58
N GLU A 508 14.44 -23.74 -11.03
CA GLU A 508 14.44 -23.50 -9.57
C GLU A 508 13.77 -22.16 -9.17
N LYS A 509 13.23 -22.19 -7.95
CA LYS A 509 12.64 -21.08 -7.17
C LYS A 509 13.42 -19.78 -7.31
N ASN A 510 12.76 -18.72 -7.77
CA ASN A 510 12.91 -17.32 -7.34
C ASN A 510 12.03 -16.45 -8.26
N GLY A 511 11.24 -15.53 -7.69
CA GLY A 511 10.46 -14.55 -8.45
C GLY A 511 11.33 -13.68 -9.37
N PRO A 512 10.74 -12.95 -10.33
CA PRO A 512 11.50 -12.26 -11.37
C PRO A 512 12.40 -11.19 -10.73
N LYS A 513 13.71 -11.45 -10.72
CA LYS A 513 14.73 -10.43 -10.46
C LYS A 513 14.78 -9.52 -11.68
N GLN A 514 14.38 -8.26 -11.52
CA GLN A 514 14.64 -7.21 -12.52
C GLN A 514 16.16 -7.15 -12.79
N GLY A 515 16.55 -7.50 -14.01
CA GLY A 515 17.94 -7.36 -14.46
C GLY A 515 18.33 -5.89 -14.46
N LYS A 516 19.45 -5.56 -13.79
CA LYS A 516 20.03 -4.21 -13.87
C LYS A 516 20.50 -3.97 -15.30
N GLN A 517 19.84 -3.06 -16.03
CA GLN A 517 20.33 -2.57 -17.31
C GLN A 517 21.74 -2.00 -17.12
N LYS A 518 22.71 -2.52 -17.88
CA LYS A 518 24.09 -2.06 -17.84
C LYS A 518 24.26 -0.98 -18.91
N LEU A 519 24.71 0.21 -18.49
CA LEU A 519 24.99 1.32 -19.39
C LEU A 519 26.10 0.94 -20.38
N ASN A 520 25.87 1.17 -21.67
CA ASN A 520 26.88 1.04 -22.70
C ASN A 520 27.73 2.31 -22.75
N VAL A 521 28.85 2.30 -22.03
CA VAL A 521 29.75 3.46 -21.89
C VAL A 521 30.25 3.96 -23.25
N THR A 522 30.56 3.06 -24.18
CA THR A 522 31.06 3.43 -25.52
C THR A 522 30.01 4.23 -26.31
N ASN A 523 28.76 3.74 -26.33
CA ASN A 523 27.67 4.43 -27.02
C ASN A 523 27.32 5.76 -26.34
N THR A 524 27.38 5.81 -25.00
CA THR A 524 27.13 7.04 -24.24
C THR A 524 28.20 8.08 -24.52
N VAL A 525 29.49 7.71 -24.55
CA VAL A 525 30.58 8.62 -24.92
C VAL A 525 30.41 9.12 -26.36
N ALA A 526 30.07 8.24 -27.30
CA ALA A 526 29.81 8.62 -28.69
C ALA A 526 28.68 9.66 -28.80
N LYS A 527 27.56 9.44 -28.09
CA LYS A 527 26.44 10.40 -28.05
C LYS A 527 26.87 11.77 -27.55
N VAL A 528 27.60 11.82 -26.43
CA VAL A 528 28.08 13.09 -25.86
C VAL A 528 29.01 13.81 -26.84
N VAL A 529 29.96 13.11 -27.47
CA VAL A 529 30.90 13.72 -28.42
C VAL A 529 30.16 14.27 -29.65
N ILE A 530 29.23 13.50 -30.23
CA ILE A 530 28.47 13.93 -31.43
C ILE A 530 27.55 15.11 -31.08
N ASP A 531 26.89 15.06 -29.92
CA ASP A 531 26.00 16.11 -29.45
C ASP A 531 26.76 17.43 -29.21
N GLN A 532 27.92 17.37 -28.56
CA GLN A 532 28.72 18.56 -28.26
C GLN A 532 29.52 19.11 -29.45
N THR A 533 29.64 18.35 -30.54
CA THR A 533 30.31 18.81 -31.77
C THR A 533 29.29 19.22 -32.82
N VAL A 534 28.61 18.26 -33.42
CA VAL A 534 27.66 18.46 -34.52
C VAL A 534 26.37 19.08 -34.00
N GLY A 535 25.82 18.55 -32.91
CA GLY A 535 24.56 19.03 -32.33
C GLY A 535 24.65 20.48 -31.88
N ALA A 536 25.68 20.79 -31.09
CA ALA A 536 25.93 22.14 -30.59
C ALA A 536 26.16 23.15 -31.72
N ALA A 537 26.92 22.79 -32.76
CA ALA A 537 27.14 23.66 -33.91
C ALA A 537 25.85 23.97 -34.67
N ILE A 538 25.04 22.95 -34.98
CA ILE A 538 23.75 23.11 -35.65
C ILE A 538 22.80 23.96 -34.81
N ASN A 539 22.70 23.68 -33.50
CA ASN A 539 21.82 24.42 -32.60
C ASN A 539 22.25 25.89 -32.46
N THR A 540 23.55 26.17 -32.45
CA THR A 540 24.08 27.54 -32.35
C THR A 540 23.75 28.34 -33.61
N VAL A 541 23.96 27.77 -34.80
CA VAL A 541 23.60 28.41 -36.07
C VAL A 541 22.09 28.61 -36.16
N ALA A 542 21.30 27.60 -35.81
CA ALA A 542 19.84 27.68 -35.84
C ALA A 542 19.31 28.75 -34.86
N PHE A 543 19.92 28.90 -33.69
CA PHE A 543 19.60 29.95 -32.74
C PHE A 543 19.88 31.34 -33.28
N ILE A 544 21.10 31.59 -33.78
CA ILE A 544 21.48 32.90 -34.34
C ILE A 544 20.57 33.25 -35.53
N MET A 545 20.35 32.29 -36.43
CA MET A 545 19.48 32.49 -37.60
C MET A 545 18.04 32.79 -37.20
N THR A 546 17.46 32.01 -36.28
CA THR A 546 16.07 32.20 -35.85
C THR A 546 15.90 33.53 -35.12
N MET A 547 16.84 33.90 -34.24
CA MET A 547 16.80 35.18 -33.53
C MET A 547 16.99 36.37 -34.47
N GLY A 548 17.90 36.29 -35.44
CA GLY A 548 18.10 37.33 -36.46
C GLY A 548 16.85 37.57 -37.30
N LEU A 549 16.19 36.49 -37.74
CA LEU A 549 14.92 36.56 -38.47
C LEU A 549 13.79 37.17 -37.62
N LEU A 550 13.67 36.77 -36.35
CA LEU A 550 12.67 37.32 -35.42
C LEU A 550 12.92 38.79 -35.06
N ARG A 551 14.14 39.29 -35.26
CA ARG A 551 14.52 40.71 -35.14
C ARG A 551 14.33 41.49 -36.44
N GLY A 552 13.95 40.84 -37.53
CA GLY A 552 13.77 41.46 -38.85
C GLY A 552 15.08 41.91 -39.50
N GLN A 553 16.20 41.23 -39.20
CA GLN A 553 17.50 41.55 -39.77
C GLN A 553 17.67 40.95 -41.17
N ASP A 554 18.41 41.65 -42.04
CA ASP A 554 18.75 41.14 -43.37
C ASP A 554 19.69 39.93 -43.30
N PHE A 555 19.62 39.06 -44.31
CA PHE A 555 20.40 37.83 -44.36
C PHE A 555 21.91 38.08 -44.28
N ASP A 556 22.41 39.17 -44.87
CA ASP A 556 23.83 39.54 -44.82
C ASP A 556 24.29 39.86 -43.39
N VAL A 557 23.43 40.51 -42.60
CA VAL A 557 23.69 40.82 -41.18
C VAL A 557 23.69 39.55 -40.35
N ILE A 558 22.73 38.64 -40.59
CA ILE A 558 22.65 37.35 -39.92
C ILE A 558 23.90 36.50 -40.24
N ASN A 559 24.33 36.48 -41.50
CA ASN A 559 25.52 35.75 -41.91
C ASN A 559 26.80 36.31 -41.25
N ALA A 560 26.92 37.64 -41.16
CA ALA A 560 28.02 38.27 -40.43
C ALA A 560 27.99 37.92 -38.93
N GLN A 561 26.81 37.89 -38.29
CA GLN A 561 26.67 37.46 -36.90
C GLN A 561 27.07 35.99 -36.69
N ILE A 562 26.68 35.10 -37.61
CA ILE A 562 27.11 33.69 -37.55
C ILE A 562 28.64 33.61 -37.58
N GLN A 563 29.31 34.39 -38.44
CA GLN A 563 30.77 34.36 -38.53
C GLN A 563 31.45 34.92 -37.27
N ASN A 564 30.89 35.96 -36.67
CA ASN A 564 31.49 36.65 -35.52
C ASN A 564 31.18 35.97 -34.17
N ASP A 565 29.95 35.52 -33.97
CA ASP A 565 29.45 35.08 -32.66
C ASP A 565 29.48 33.55 -32.49
N PHE A 566 29.62 32.77 -33.56
CA PHE A 566 29.60 31.31 -33.49
C PHE A 566 30.66 30.76 -32.52
N TRP A 567 31.93 31.15 -32.70
CA TRP A 567 33.00 30.64 -31.85
C TRP A 567 32.90 31.11 -30.40
N PRO A 568 32.65 32.41 -30.11
CA PRO A 568 32.40 32.86 -28.75
C PRO A 568 31.28 32.09 -28.04
N ILE A 569 30.14 31.86 -28.72
CA ILE A 569 28.99 31.15 -28.15
C ILE A 569 29.32 29.67 -27.93
N MET A 570 29.96 29.01 -28.89
CA MET A 570 30.38 27.61 -28.77
C MET A 570 31.35 27.40 -27.59
N LEU A 571 32.38 28.26 -27.48
CA LEU A 571 33.37 28.18 -26.39
C LEU A 571 32.75 28.44 -25.02
N ALA A 572 31.84 29.41 -24.93
CA ALA A 572 31.11 29.65 -23.69
C ALA A 572 30.21 28.45 -23.35
N GLY A 573 29.57 27.85 -24.35
CA GLY A 573 28.70 26.69 -24.20
C GLY A 573 29.41 25.46 -23.63
N PHE A 574 30.68 25.25 -23.98
CA PHE A 574 31.50 24.15 -23.45
C PHE A 574 31.72 24.20 -21.93
N LYS A 575 31.44 25.32 -21.27
CA LYS A 575 31.49 25.41 -19.79
C LYS A 575 30.32 24.71 -19.10
N LEU A 576 29.19 24.52 -19.79
CA LEU A 576 27.95 24.00 -19.21
C LEU A 576 27.45 22.75 -19.95
N TRP A 577 27.33 22.83 -21.28
CA TRP A 577 26.61 21.83 -22.07
C TRP A 577 27.24 20.43 -22.09
N PRO A 578 28.57 20.23 -22.00
CA PRO A 578 29.14 18.89 -21.89
C PRO A 578 28.67 18.14 -20.64
N PHE A 579 28.56 18.85 -19.51
CA PHE A 579 28.02 18.28 -18.27
C PHE A 579 26.55 17.90 -18.43
N VAL A 580 25.74 18.79 -19.02
CA VAL A 580 24.31 18.55 -19.28
C VAL A 580 24.12 17.36 -20.22
N SER A 581 24.95 17.23 -21.26
CA SER A 581 24.92 16.14 -22.23
C SER A 581 25.25 14.79 -21.57
N ILE A 582 26.29 14.74 -20.71
CA ILE A 582 26.61 13.56 -19.91
C ILE A 582 25.43 13.18 -19.03
N LEU A 583 24.86 14.12 -18.27
CA LEU A 583 23.69 13.87 -17.41
C LEU A 583 22.50 13.33 -18.22
N ASN A 584 22.21 13.96 -19.35
CA ASN A 584 21.10 13.58 -20.24
C ASN A 584 21.23 12.15 -20.78
N PHE A 585 22.44 11.75 -21.21
CA PHE A 585 22.64 10.42 -21.80
C PHE A 585 22.91 9.30 -20.79
N THR A 586 23.19 9.63 -19.52
CA THR A 586 23.46 8.65 -18.45
C THR A 586 22.28 8.41 -17.51
N VAL A 587 21.55 9.47 -17.13
CA VAL A 587 20.53 9.42 -16.07
C VAL A 587 19.12 9.73 -16.58
N VAL A 588 18.99 10.58 -17.61
CA VAL A 588 17.69 11.09 -18.03
C VAL A 588 17.04 10.18 -19.08
N PRO A 589 15.80 9.70 -18.83
CA PRO A 589 15.01 8.97 -19.83
C PRO A 589 14.83 9.77 -21.12
N ALA A 590 14.86 9.10 -22.28
CA ALA A 590 14.87 9.76 -23.59
C ALA A 590 13.72 10.76 -23.80
N ASP A 591 12.52 10.44 -23.31
CA ASP A 591 11.32 11.26 -23.37
C ASP A 591 11.41 12.57 -22.56
N LYS A 592 12.34 12.67 -21.61
CA LYS A 592 12.49 13.83 -20.69
C LYS A 592 13.71 14.69 -20.96
N ARG A 593 14.60 14.29 -21.88
CA ARG A 593 15.89 14.97 -22.12
C ARG A 593 15.74 16.40 -22.61
N LEU A 594 14.77 16.68 -23.48
CA LEU A 594 14.49 18.04 -23.96
C LEU A 594 14.08 18.96 -22.81
N LEU A 595 13.21 18.47 -21.91
CA LEU A 595 12.76 19.24 -20.75
C LEU A 595 13.92 19.54 -19.80
N VAL A 596 14.74 18.54 -19.48
CA VAL A 596 15.94 18.72 -18.65
C VAL A 596 16.91 19.69 -19.30
N GLY A 597 17.16 19.56 -20.60
CA GLY A 597 17.98 20.52 -21.36
C GLY A 597 17.44 21.94 -21.27
N SER A 598 16.12 22.13 -21.36
CA SER A 598 15.46 23.43 -21.23
C SER A 598 15.60 24.04 -19.82
N LEU A 599 15.56 23.20 -18.78
CA LEU A 599 15.81 23.65 -17.40
C LEU A 599 17.24 24.16 -17.20
N PHE A 600 18.24 23.47 -17.76
CA PHE A 600 19.62 23.98 -17.79
C PHE A 600 19.78 25.21 -18.70
N GLY A 601 18.93 25.34 -19.71
CA GLY A 601 18.78 26.56 -20.51
C GLY A 601 18.45 27.79 -19.66
N VAL A 602 17.72 27.63 -18.56
CA VAL A 602 17.45 28.73 -17.61
C VAL A 602 18.74 29.22 -16.95
N ILE A 603 19.57 28.29 -16.49
CA ILE A 603 20.87 28.59 -15.88
C ILE A 603 21.78 29.27 -16.91
N TRP A 604 21.75 28.79 -18.15
CA TRP A 604 22.50 29.37 -19.27
C TRP A 604 22.07 30.81 -19.58
N ALA A 605 20.76 31.08 -19.64
CA ALA A 605 20.22 32.42 -19.89
C ALA A 605 20.59 33.41 -18.77
N VAL A 606 20.54 32.97 -17.51
CA VAL A 606 20.99 33.77 -16.37
C VAL A 606 22.49 34.05 -16.46
N TYR A 607 23.30 33.03 -16.77
CA TYR A 607 24.75 33.19 -16.95
C TYR A 607 25.09 34.21 -18.05
N LEU A 608 24.43 34.15 -19.21
CA LEU A 608 24.65 35.11 -20.29
C LEU A 608 24.26 36.52 -19.87
N SER A 609 23.14 36.70 -19.15
CA SER A 609 22.71 38.01 -18.63
C SER A 609 23.73 38.62 -17.63
N LEU A 610 24.36 37.76 -16.82
CA LEU A 610 25.41 38.17 -15.87
C LEU A 610 26.73 38.51 -16.56
N MET A 611 27.07 37.82 -17.65
CA MET A 611 28.34 38.00 -18.38
C MET A 611 28.30 39.08 -19.47
N SER A 612 27.12 39.44 -19.98
CA SER A 612 26.93 40.49 -20.97
C SER A 612 26.83 41.90 -20.35
N GLY A 613 27.30 42.06 -19.12
CA GLY A 613 27.32 43.32 -18.35
C GLY A 613 28.72 43.88 -18.23
#